data_AF-A0A1H4JNZ6-F1
#
_entry.id   AF-A0A1H4JNZ6-F1
#
_cell.length_a   1.000
_cell.length_b   1.000
_cell.length_c   1.000
_cell.angle_alpha   90.00
_cell.angle_beta   90.00
_cell.angle_gamma   90.00
#
_symmetry.space_group_name_H-M   'P 1'
#
loop_
_entity.id
_entity.type
_entity.pdbx_description
1 polymer ?
#
loop_
_entity_poly.entity_id
_entity_poly.type
_entity_poly.pdbx_seq_one_letter_code
_entity_poly.pdbx_strand_id
1 'polypeptide(L)'
;MAFLDTKHKKKSLTLTTLLLSALLLVLFYIGLTYMDPPEENGISVNFGTTQFGSGRIQPKEKIQSEPLDTPPVEPTKQEVAEAIENPVEEVEEVSAEKESPAEKLLTQENEEAVKINQAKEAKRKVDEAAADAKRKAEAAENKKKAEAARIAQQKKEADERARKEQEAKKKALDEMMGGLNKSDGTATGSEGDDDRAGDKGQPDGDPYATSYYGGPGSGSGTGGYGLNGRSLVNKGKVAQECNQSGRVVVRITVDRNGKVISAEPGVKGTTNNDPCLLEPARKTAFMHKWNLDSNAPSKQTGFVVVNFKLGE
;
A
#
# COMPACT_ATOMS: atom_id res chain seq x y z
N MET A 1 46.81 51.68 -16.66
CA MET A 1 47.14 52.91 -15.89
C MET A 1 47.81 52.49 -14.60
N ALA A 2 48.78 53.25 -14.10
CA ALA A 2 49.33 53.00 -12.78
C ALA A 2 48.31 53.43 -11.72
N PHE A 3 48.23 52.65 -10.63
CA PHE A 3 47.48 53.02 -9.44
C PHE A 3 48.48 53.28 -8.31
N LEU A 4 48.15 54.22 -7.42
CA LEU A 4 48.97 54.64 -6.27
C LEU A 4 50.22 55.49 -6.58
N ASP A 5 50.16 56.38 -7.57
CA ASP A 5 51.33 57.18 -8.02
C ASP A 5 51.88 58.14 -6.96
N THR A 6 50.99 58.74 -6.14
CA THR A 6 51.39 59.74 -5.14
C THR A 6 51.64 59.12 -3.77
N LYS A 7 52.54 59.74 -2.99
CA LYS A 7 52.82 59.33 -1.60
C LYS A 7 51.54 59.27 -0.74
N HIS A 8 50.57 60.14 -1.01
CA HIS A 8 49.28 60.17 -0.31
C HIS A 8 48.35 59.01 -0.73
N LYS A 9 48.29 58.67 -2.03
CA LYS A 9 47.54 57.49 -2.49
C LYS A 9 48.09 56.20 -1.86
N LYS A 10 49.43 56.02 -1.82
CA LYS A 10 50.08 54.88 -1.15
C LYS A 10 49.75 54.80 0.34
N LYS A 11 49.96 55.91 1.07
CA LYS A 11 49.63 55.99 2.51
C LYS A 11 48.15 55.72 2.81
N SER A 12 47.25 56.26 1.99
CA SER A 12 45.81 56.04 2.12
C SER A 12 45.45 54.56 1.97
N LEU A 13 45.92 53.89 0.91
CA LEU A 13 45.67 52.46 0.74
C LEU A 13 46.24 51.62 1.90
N THR A 14 47.48 51.88 2.33
CA THR A 14 48.05 51.14 3.47
C THR A 14 47.25 51.33 4.75
N LEU A 15 46.71 52.54 4.98
CA LEU A 15 45.88 52.82 6.16
C LEU A 15 44.52 52.12 6.07
N THR A 16 43.83 52.20 4.92
CA THR A 16 42.51 51.58 4.75
C THR A 16 42.57 50.06 4.73
N THR A 17 43.61 49.46 4.12
CA THR A 17 43.80 48.00 4.16
C THR A 17 44.12 47.51 5.58
N LEU A 18 44.93 48.24 6.35
CA LEU A 18 45.21 47.89 7.75
C LEU A 18 43.96 48.03 8.62
N LEU A 19 43.19 49.10 8.46
CA LEU A 19 41.93 49.32 9.19
C LEU A 19 40.88 48.27 8.83
N LEU A 20 40.72 47.91 7.55
CA LEU A 20 39.80 46.86 7.10
C LEU A 20 40.23 45.48 7.62
N SER A 21 41.53 45.19 7.64
CA SER A 21 42.07 43.95 8.20
C SER A 21 41.83 43.85 9.72
N ALA A 22 42.04 44.95 10.45
CA ALA A 22 41.70 45.03 11.88
C ALA A 22 40.19 44.86 12.13
N LEU A 23 39.34 45.48 11.29
CA LEU A 23 37.89 45.30 11.36
C LEU A 23 37.48 43.84 11.11
N LEU A 24 38.07 43.18 10.11
CA LEU A 24 37.83 41.76 9.82
C LEU A 24 38.30 40.85 10.96
N LEU A 25 39.44 41.12 11.59
CA LEU A 25 39.90 40.38 12.78
C LEU A 25 38.95 40.55 13.96
N VAL A 26 38.43 41.76 14.20
CA VAL A 26 37.43 42.03 15.24
C VAL A 26 36.11 41.31 14.93
N LEU A 27 35.64 41.34 13.67
CA LEU A 27 34.45 40.60 13.25
C LEU A 27 34.63 39.08 13.32
N PHE A 28 35.85 38.55 13.10
CA PHE A 28 36.14 37.12 13.26
C PHE A 28 36.15 36.71 14.74
N TYR A 29 36.68 37.55 15.64
CA TYR A 29 36.73 37.27 17.08
C TYR A 29 35.42 37.53 17.83
N ILE A 30 34.53 38.38 17.33
CA ILE A 30 33.28 38.78 18.01
C ILE A 30 32.03 38.29 17.26
N GLY A 31 32.04 38.30 15.93
CA GLY A 31 30.85 38.08 15.10
C GLY A 31 30.64 36.66 14.59
N LEU A 32 31.61 35.76 14.76
CA LEU A 32 31.50 34.34 14.36
C LEU A 32 31.18 33.39 15.52
N THR A 33 30.68 33.92 16.65
CA THR A 33 29.97 33.11 17.64
C THR A 33 28.61 32.69 17.07
N TYR A 34 28.62 31.74 16.14
CA TYR A 34 27.43 30.99 15.79
C TYR A 34 26.92 30.36 17.08
N MET A 35 25.73 30.76 17.52
CA MET A 35 25.03 30.01 18.56
C MET A 35 24.66 28.68 17.91
N ASP A 36 25.39 27.63 18.23
CA ASP A 36 24.94 26.26 17.93
C ASP A 36 23.49 26.16 18.44
N PRO A 37 22.51 25.86 17.56
CA PRO A 37 21.11 25.88 17.96
C PRO A 37 20.91 24.88 19.09
N PRO A 38 20.14 25.25 20.14
CA PRO A 38 19.94 24.37 21.28
C PRO A 38 19.38 23.03 20.79
N GLU A 39 19.98 21.93 21.25
CA GLU A 39 19.76 20.58 20.72
C GLU A 39 18.26 20.30 20.49
N GLU A 40 17.86 20.11 19.23
CA GLU A 40 16.47 19.82 18.89
C GLU A 40 16.10 18.44 19.46
N ASN A 41 15.41 18.46 20.61
CA ASN A 41 14.97 17.28 21.34
C ASN A 41 13.78 16.62 20.62
N GLY A 42 14.06 16.03 19.45
CA GLY A 42 13.09 15.29 18.64
C GLY A 42 12.56 14.07 19.39
N ILE A 43 11.25 14.04 19.63
CA ILE A 43 10.57 12.88 20.22
C ILE A 43 10.42 11.82 19.12
N SER A 44 11.06 10.66 19.29
CA SER A 44 10.88 9.52 18.40
C SER A 44 9.51 8.87 18.62
N VAL A 45 8.57 9.17 17.72
CA VAL A 45 7.27 8.51 17.64
C VAL A 45 7.42 7.23 16.82
N ASN A 46 7.23 6.06 17.45
CA ASN A 46 7.05 4.81 16.71
C ASN A 46 5.57 4.64 16.33
N PHE A 47 5.32 4.22 15.09
CA PHE A 47 4.00 3.88 14.57
C PHE A 47 3.71 2.37 14.64
N GLY A 48 4.69 1.56 15.07
CA GLY A 48 4.66 0.12 15.03
C GLY A 48 5.03 -0.45 13.66
N THR A 49 5.29 -1.75 13.61
CA THR A 49 5.54 -2.51 12.37
C THR A 49 4.58 -3.68 12.16
N THR A 50 3.82 -4.08 13.19
CA THR A 50 2.85 -5.19 13.14
C THR A 50 1.49 -4.79 13.73
N GLN A 51 0.42 -5.52 13.38
CA GLN A 51 -0.92 -5.31 13.96
C GLN A 51 -1.08 -5.90 15.37
N PHE A 52 -0.10 -6.69 15.81
CA PHE A 52 -0.05 -7.36 17.11
C PHE A 52 1.33 -7.14 17.74
N GLY A 53 1.42 -7.24 19.06
CA GLY A 53 2.66 -7.08 19.81
C GLY A 53 2.44 -7.13 21.32
N SER A 54 3.49 -7.51 22.07
CA SER A 54 3.38 -7.84 23.49
C SER A 54 4.58 -7.34 24.29
N GLY A 55 4.42 -6.27 25.07
CA GLY A 55 5.48 -5.85 25.98
C GLY A 55 5.41 -4.40 26.45
N ARG A 56 6.49 -3.96 27.10
CA ARG A 56 6.61 -2.65 27.77
C ARG A 56 7.82 -1.82 27.27
N ILE A 57 8.63 -2.37 26.38
CA ILE A 57 9.93 -1.80 25.98
C ILE A 57 10.04 -1.83 24.46
N GLN A 58 10.12 -0.65 23.86
CA GLN A 58 10.30 -0.45 22.43
C GLN A 58 11.59 -1.16 21.93
N PRO A 59 11.52 -2.15 21.03
CA PRO A 59 12.69 -2.60 20.28
C PRO A 59 13.29 -1.42 19.50
N LYS A 60 14.62 -1.23 19.63
CA LYS A 60 15.39 -0.16 18.94
C LYS A 60 15.85 -0.53 17.53
N GLU A 61 15.71 -1.80 17.18
CA GLU A 61 16.09 -2.42 15.91
C GLU A 61 14.88 -3.19 15.37
N LYS A 62 14.89 -3.55 14.09
CA LYS A 62 13.80 -4.34 13.51
C LYS A 62 13.70 -5.69 14.23
N ILE A 63 12.47 -6.06 14.55
CA ILE A 63 12.10 -7.34 15.15
C ILE A 63 12.04 -8.45 14.10
N GLN A 64 12.15 -9.71 14.52
CA GLN A 64 11.82 -10.83 13.65
C GLN A 64 10.30 -11.03 13.61
N SER A 65 9.70 -10.96 12.42
CA SER A 65 8.28 -11.27 12.24
C SER A 65 8.05 -12.78 12.15
N GLU A 66 7.26 -13.35 13.05
CA GLU A 66 6.81 -14.74 12.99
C GLU A 66 6.04 -15.00 11.66
N PRO A 67 6.40 -16.02 10.87
CA PRO A 67 5.74 -16.27 9.59
C PRO A 67 4.24 -16.56 9.74
N LEU A 68 3.41 -15.71 9.14
CA LEU A 68 1.99 -15.98 8.95
C LEU A 68 1.82 -16.90 7.73
N ASP A 69 1.66 -18.21 7.97
CA ASP A 69 1.21 -19.20 6.98
C ASP A 69 -0.30 -19.04 6.65
N THR A 70 -0.74 -17.79 6.47
CA THR A 70 -2.04 -17.47 5.87
C THR A 70 -1.87 -17.50 4.35
N PRO A 71 -2.51 -18.42 3.61
CA PRO A 71 -2.45 -18.42 2.15
C PRO A 71 -3.05 -17.10 1.60
N PRO A 72 -2.56 -16.59 0.46
CA PRO A 72 -3.11 -15.38 -0.14
C PRO A 72 -4.62 -15.53 -0.38
N VAL A 73 -5.41 -14.61 0.18
CA VAL A 73 -6.83 -14.49 -0.18
C VAL A 73 -6.88 -14.08 -1.65
N GLU A 74 -7.46 -14.93 -2.49
CA GLU A 74 -7.61 -14.61 -3.92
C GLU A 74 -8.46 -13.33 -4.06
N PRO A 75 -8.02 -12.33 -4.83
CA PRO A 75 -8.78 -11.11 -5.01
C PRO A 75 -10.08 -11.45 -5.75
N THR A 76 -11.22 -11.26 -5.06
CA THR A 76 -12.55 -11.56 -5.61
C THR A 76 -12.73 -10.90 -6.97
N LYS A 77 -12.81 -11.74 -8.01
CA LYS A 77 -12.98 -11.31 -9.40
C LYS A 77 -14.31 -10.57 -9.53
N GLN A 78 -14.27 -9.25 -9.60
CA GLN A 78 -15.47 -8.45 -9.79
C GLN A 78 -16.16 -8.82 -11.10
N GLU A 79 -17.44 -9.18 -11.01
CA GLU A 79 -18.33 -9.25 -12.16
C GLU A 79 -18.57 -7.83 -12.68
N VAL A 80 -17.97 -7.50 -13.82
CA VAL A 80 -18.52 -6.46 -14.70
C VAL A 80 -19.43 -7.18 -15.69
N ALA A 81 -20.65 -7.44 -15.24
CA ALA A 81 -21.70 -7.97 -16.09
C ALA A 81 -22.15 -6.91 -17.10
N GLU A 82 -21.95 -7.21 -18.38
CA GLU A 82 -23.05 -7.21 -19.35
C GLU A 82 -23.90 -5.93 -19.44
N ALA A 83 -23.33 -4.91 -20.08
CA ALA A 83 -24.06 -3.73 -20.53
C ALA A 83 -23.55 -3.21 -21.89
N ILE A 84 -23.73 -4.02 -22.95
CA ILE A 84 -23.96 -3.59 -24.36
C ILE A 84 -24.69 -4.76 -25.08
N GLU A 85 -26.01 -4.63 -25.12
CA GLU A 85 -26.93 -5.18 -26.12
C GLU A 85 -27.80 -3.96 -26.52
N ASN A 86 -28.10 -3.64 -27.77
CA ASN A 86 -28.39 -4.48 -28.94
C ASN A 86 -27.74 -3.98 -30.25
N PRO A 87 -27.73 -4.79 -31.33
CA PRO A 87 -27.29 -4.39 -32.67
C PRO A 87 -28.44 -4.05 -33.65
N VAL A 88 -28.28 -2.96 -34.42
CA VAL A 88 -28.94 -2.58 -35.70
C VAL A 88 -27.92 -1.60 -36.36
N GLU A 89 -27.29 -1.80 -37.52
CA GLU A 89 -27.72 -2.12 -38.91
C GLU A 89 -28.03 -0.85 -39.77
N GLU A 90 -27.83 -0.95 -41.09
CA GLU A 90 -27.62 0.14 -42.10
C GLU A 90 -26.28 0.91 -41.97
N VAL A 91 -25.63 1.39 -43.04
CA VAL A 91 -26.07 1.62 -44.45
C VAL A 91 -24.99 1.21 -45.50
N GLU A 92 -25.37 1.25 -46.79
CA GLU A 92 -24.63 0.97 -48.05
C GLU A 92 -24.61 -0.51 -48.50
N GLU A 93 -24.96 -0.89 -49.74
CA GLU A 93 -25.14 -0.16 -51.02
C GLU A 93 -26.49 -0.46 -51.73
N VAL A 94 -26.81 0.28 -52.80
CA VAL A 94 -28.00 0.10 -53.66
C VAL A 94 -27.63 0.07 -55.15
N SER A 95 -28.04 -0.96 -55.91
CA SER A 95 -28.71 -0.79 -57.24
C SER A 95 -29.07 -2.11 -57.97
N ALA A 96 -30.07 -2.01 -58.87
CA ALA A 96 -30.22 -2.74 -60.14
C ALA A 96 -30.44 -4.28 -60.16
N GLU A 97 -31.59 -4.70 -59.62
CA GLU A 97 -32.67 -5.39 -60.36
C GLU A 97 -32.39 -6.26 -61.63
N LYS A 98 -32.65 -7.57 -61.47
CA LYS A 98 -33.32 -8.56 -62.38
C LYS A 98 -33.43 -8.30 -63.89
N GLU A 99 -33.19 -9.36 -64.69
CA GLU A 99 -34.24 -9.97 -65.54
C GLU A 99 -33.91 -11.41 -66.05
N SER A 100 -34.93 -12.10 -66.56
CA SER A 100 -34.91 -13.42 -67.26
C SER A 100 -36.27 -13.59 -67.97
N PRO A 101 -36.46 -14.35 -69.10
CA PRO A 101 -35.86 -15.69 -69.36
C PRO A 101 -35.68 -16.11 -70.87
N ALA A 102 -35.40 -17.41 -71.08
CA ALA A 102 -35.89 -18.32 -72.15
C ALA A 102 -35.50 -18.22 -73.66
N GLU A 103 -35.12 -19.40 -74.20
CA GLU A 103 -35.28 -20.03 -75.54
C GLU A 103 -35.02 -19.34 -76.91
N LYS A 104 -34.14 -20.01 -77.70
CA LYS A 104 -34.20 -20.44 -79.14
C LYS A 104 -34.80 -19.54 -80.24
N LEU A 105 -34.17 -19.55 -81.44
CA LEU A 105 -34.60 -20.32 -82.64
C LEU A 105 -33.66 -20.10 -83.88
N LEU A 106 -33.59 -21.11 -84.79
CA LEU A 106 -33.09 -21.16 -86.21
C LEU A 106 -31.68 -20.55 -86.55
N THR A 107 -30.68 -21.24 -87.15
CA THR A 107 -30.51 -21.86 -88.51
C THR A 107 -30.60 -20.87 -89.68
N GLN A 108 -29.82 -20.93 -90.77
CA GLN A 108 -28.78 -21.85 -91.32
C GLN A 108 -27.79 -20.99 -92.18
N GLU A 109 -26.72 -21.39 -92.89
CA GLU A 109 -26.13 -22.65 -93.42
C GLU A 109 -24.63 -22.76 -92.96
N ASN A 110 -23.60 -23.36 -93.59
CA ASN A 110 -23.40 -24.25 -94.77
C ASN A 110 -22.13 -25.14 -94.63
N GLU A 111 -21.96 -26.11 -95.53
CA GLU A 111 -20.74 -26.72 -96.10
C GLU A 111 -19.56 -27.21 -95.20
N GLU A 112 -18.57 -27.85 -95.83
CA GLU A 112 -17.82 -28.98 -95.25
C GLU A 112 -16.26 -28.84 -95.23
N ALA A 113 -15.57 -29.97 -94.99
CA ALA A 113 -14.18 -30.24 -95.37
C ALA A 113 -12.97 -29.72 -94.54
N VAL A 114 -13.12 -29.05 -93.37
CA VAL A 114 -11.95 -28.73 -92.49
C VAL A 114 -12.17 -29.05 -90.98
N LYS A 115 -13.14 -29.89 -90.63
CA LYS A 115 -13.71 -29.92 -89.26
C LYS A 115 -12.99 -30.81 -88.21
N ILE A 116 -11.99 -31.63 -88.54
CA ILE A 116 -11.36 -32.57 -87.58
C ILE A 116 -10.18 -31.96 -86.79
N ASN A 117 -9.22 -31.30 -87.45
CA ASN A 117 -8.03 -30.77 -86.75
C ASN A 117 -8.36 -29.55 -85.87
N GLN A 118 -9.18 -28.62 -86.36
CA GLN A 118 -9.57 -27.43 -85.61
C GLN A 118 -10.33 -27.78 -84.32
N ALA A 119 -11.25 -28.75 -84.37
CA ALA A 119 -11.96 -29.24 -83.18
C ALA A 119 -11.01 -29.89 -82.15
N LYS A 120 -9.97 -30.59 -82.60
CA LYS A 120 -8.97 -31.24 -81.74
C LYS A 120 -8.03 -30.22 -81.08
N GLU A 121 -7.65 -29.16 -81.80
CA GLU A 121 -6.85 -28.06 -81.26
C GLU A 121 -7.67 -27.20 -80.28
N ALA A 122 -8.94 -26.92 -80.60
CA ALA A 122 -9.86 -26.22 -79.71
C ALA A 122 -10.05 -26.96 -78.38
N LYS A 123 -10.28 -28.28 -78.41
CA LYS A 123 -10.31 -29.10 -77.18
C LYS A 123 -9.02 -28.97 -76.37
N ARG A 124 -7.86 -29.11 -77.03
CA ARG A 124 -6.56 -29.04 -76.33
C ARG A 124 -6.35 -27.69 -75.63
N LYS A 125 -6.78 -26.58 -76.24
CA LYS A 125 -6.73 -25.23 -75.64
C LYS A 125 -7.68 -25.07 -74.45
N VAL A 126 -8.86 -25.71 -74.48
CA VAL A 126 -9.80 -25.74 -73.34
C VAL A 126 -9.24 -26.59 -72.19
N ASP A 127 -8.71 -27.78 -72.49
CA ASP A 127 -8.11 -28.68 -71.48
C ASP A 127 -6.89 -28.02 -70.80
N GLU A 128 -6.05 -27.32 -71.57
CA GLU A 128 -4.87 -26.60 -71.10
C GLU A 128 -5.24 -25.37 -70.24
N ALA A 129 -6.27 -24.61 -70.65
CA ALA A 129 -6.82 -23.52 -69.83
C ALA A 129 -7.46 -24.00 -68.52
N ALA A 130 -8.16 -25.15 -68.54
CA ALA A 130 -8.72 -25.75 -67.33
C ALA A 130 -7.63 -26.24 -66.36
N ALA A 131 -6.52 -26.79 -66.89
CA ALA A 131 -5.38 -27.21 -66.07
C ALA A 131 -4.65 -26.02 -65.42
N ASP A 132 -4.47 -24.91 -66.14
CA ASP A 132 -3.89 -23.67 -65.60
C ASP A 132 -4.82 -23.01 -64.54
N ALA A 133 -6.12 -22.97 -64.81
CA ALA A 133 -7.11 -22.49 -63.84
C ALA A 133 -7.09 -23.31 -62.53
N LYS A 134 -7.02 -24.66 -62.62
CA LYS A 134 -6.91 -25.53 -61.44
C LYS A 134 -5.62 -25.29 -60.67
N ARG A 135 -4.47 -25.17 -61.36
CA ARG A 135 -3.17 -24.85 -60.73
C ARG A 135 -3.20 -23.51 -60.01
N LYS A 136 -3.85 -22.48 -60.59
CA LYS A 136 -4.02 -21.16 -59.96
C LYS A 136 -4.92 -21.23 -58.71
N ALA A 137 -5.98 -22.03 -58.74
CA ALA A 137 -6.84 -22.27 -57.58
C ALA A 137 -6.08 -22.99 -56.43
N GLU A 138 -5.39 -24.10 -56.73
CA GLU A 138 -4.58 -24.84 -55.75
C GLU A 138 -3.44 -24.00 -55.17
N ALA A 139 -2.78 -23.16 -55.98
CA ALA A 139 -1.77 -22.22 -55.51
C ALA A 139 -2.34 -21.13 -54.59
N ALA A 140 -3.53 -20.58 -54.90
CA ALA A 140 -4.21 -19.61 -54.06
C ALA A 140 -4.68 -20.21 -52.72
N GLU A 141 -5.19 -21.44 -52.74
CA GLU A 141 -5.60 -22.16 -51.53
C GLU A 141 -4.40 -22.48 -50.62
N ASN A 142 -3.31 -22.99 -51.18
CA ASN A 142 -2.08 -23.26 -50.43
C ASN A 142 -1.48 -21.99 -49.83
N LYS A 143 -1.54 -20.86 -50.54
CA LYS A 143 -1.09 -19.55 -50.03
C LYS A 143 -1.95 -19.09 -48.84
N LYS A 144 -3.28 -19.20 -48.93
CA LYS A 144 -4.20 -18.92 -47.81
C LYS A 144 -3.94 -19.83 -46.60
N LYS A 145 -3.73 -21.13 -46.82
CA LYS A 145 -3.40 -22.10 -45.75
C LYS A 145 -2.07 -21.77 -45.05
N ALA A 146 -1.03 -21.43 -45.81
CA ALA A 146 0.27 -21.03 -45.26
C ALA A 146 0.18 -19.72 -44.44
N GLU A 147 -0.59 -18.73 -44.91
CA GLU A 147 -0.80 -17.47 -44.20
C GLU A 147 -1.60 -17.66 -42.90
N ALA A 148 -2.67 -18.45 -42.94
CA ALA A 148 -3.45 -18.81 -41.75
C ALA A 148 -2.59 -19.57 -40.71
N ALA A 149 -1.73 -20.50 -41.15
CA ALA A 149 -0.81 -21.21 -40.28
C ALA A 149 0.21 -20.26 -39.61
N ARG A 150 0.79 -19.32 -40.36
CA ARG A 150 1.71 -18.30 -39.82
C ARG A 150 1.03 -17.41 -38.77
N ILE A 151 -0.18 -16.93 -39.05
CA ILE A 151 -0.96 -16.12 -38.10
C ILE A 151 -1.30 -16.93 -36.83
N ALA A 152 -1.63 -18.22 -36.97
CA ALA A 152 -1.91 -19.10 -35.83
C ALA A 152 -0.65 -19.37 -34.97
N GLN A 153 0.54 -19.48 -35.57
CA GLN A 153 1.80 -19.55 -34.81
C GLN A 153 2.11 -18.23 -34.09
N GLN A 154 2.00 -17.10 -34.79
CA GLN A 154 2.25 -15.77 -34.20
C GLN A 154 1.34 -15.47 -33.01
N LYS A 155 0.05 -15.84 -33.06
CA LYS A 155 -0.84 -15.73 -31.90
C LYS A 155 -0.38 -16.60 -30.72
N LYS A 156 -0.07 -17.88 -30.95
CA LYS A 156 0.41 -18.79 -29.89
C LYS A 156 1.70 -18.30 -29.23
N GLU A 157 2.66 -17.77 -30.00
CA GLU A 157 3.86 -17.17 -29.44
C GLU A 157 3.57 -15.90 -28.63
N ALA A 158 2.64 -15.05 -29.07
CA ALA A 158 2.22 -13.87 -28.33
C ALA A 158 1.53 -14.25 -27.01
N ASP A 159 0.62 -15.23 -27.04
CA ASP A 159 -0.09 -15.74 -25.86
C ASP A 159 0.88 -16.36 -24.84
N GLU A 160 1.86 -17.14 -25.31
CA GLU A 160 2.88 -17.75 -24.43
C GLU A 160 3.82 -16.69 -23.82
N ARG A 161 4.23 -15.69 -24.60
CA ARG A 161 5.02 -14.55 -24.09
C ARG A 161 4.23 -13.74 -23.06
N ALA A 162 2.96 -13.42 -23.35
CA ALA A 162 2.09 -12.70 -22.42
C ALA A 162 1.90 -13.47 -21.11
N ARG A 163 1.70 -14.80 -21.16
CA ARG A 163 1.60 -15.63 -19.96
C ARG A 163 2.91 -15.62 -19.15
N LYS A 164 4.06 -15.78 -19.82
CA LYS A 164 5.38 -15.71 -19.17
C LYS A 164 5.66 -14.34 -18.55
N GLU A 165 5.22 -13.26 -19.20
CA GLU A 165 5.36 -11.90 -18.67
C GLU A 165 4.45 -11.67 -17.46
N GLN A 166 3.21 -12.17 -17.48
CA GLN A 166 2.30 -12.14 -16.32
C GLN A 166 2.84 -12.98 -15.15
N GLU A 167 3.38 -14.16 -15.42
CA GLU A 167 4.00 -15.04 -14.42
C GLU A 167 5.25 -14.40 -13.78
N ALA A 168 6.11 -13.77 -14.60
CA ALA A 168 7.26 -13.00 -14.12
C ALA A 168 6.85 -11.75 -13.32
N LYS A 169 5.83 -11.01 -13.77
CA LYS A 169 5.26 -9.86 -13.05
C LYS A 169 4.66 -10.28 -11.71
N LYS A 170 3.91 -11.39 -11.67
CA LYS A 170 3.38 -11.94 -10.42
C LYS A 170 4.53 -12.29 -9.47
N LYS A 171 5.54 -13.05 -9.93
CA LYS A 171 6.69 -13.40 -9.09
C LYS A 171 7.42 -12.17 -8.54
N ALA A 172 7.66 -11.15 -9.36
CA ALA A 172 8.30 -9.92 -8.92
C ALA A 172 7.45 -9.16 -7.88
N LEU A 173 6.12 -9.21 -7.99
CA LEU A 173 5.21 -8.63 -7.01
C LEU A 173 5.19 -9.42 -5.70
N ASP A 174 5.16 -10.77 -5.78
CA ASP A 174 5.24 -11.67 -4.62
C ASP A 174 6.59 -11.49 -3.87
N GLU A 175 7.69 -11.29 -4.60
CA GLU A 175 9.03 -11.04 -4.04
C GLU A 175 9.13 -9.66 -3.37
N MET A 176 8.56 -8.62 -3.99
CA MET A 176 8.47 -7.26 -3.41
C MET A 176 7.55 -7.21 -2.17
N MET A 177 6.42 -7.91 -2.20
CA MET A 177 5.49 -8.02 -1.06
C MET A 177 6.07 -8.90 0.06
N GLY A 178 6.83 -9.94 -0.26
CA GLY A 178 7.52 -10.80 0.70
C GLY A 178 8.48 -10.01 1.60
N GLY A 179 9.30 -9.13 1.00
CA GLY A 179 10.23 -8.27 1.72
C GLY A 179 9.60 -7.15 2.57
N LEU A 180 8.29 -6.93 2.46
CA LEU A 180 7.53 -6.02 3.35
C LEU A 180 6.88 -6.76 4.53
N ASN A 181 6.52 -8.03 4.36
CA ASN A 181 5.85 -8.84 5.37
C ASN A 181 6.82 -9.71 6.20
N LYS A 182 8.05 -9.89 5.75
CA LYS A 182 9.13 -10.55 6.51
C LYS A 182 10.17 -9.52 6.92
N SER A 183 10.18 -9.21 8.22
CA SER A 183 11.29 -8.48 8.83
C SER A 183 12.36 -9.49 9.27
N ASP A 184 13.47 -9.54 8.55
CA ASP A 184 14.68 -10.32 8.90
C ASP A 184 15.47 -9.67 10.07
N GLY A 185 14.74 -9.14 11.05
CA GLY A 185 15.30 -8.44 12.20
C GLY A 185 15.85 -9.39 13.24
N THR A 186 16.98 -9.03 13.87
CA THR A 186 17.61 -9.80 14.96
C THR A 186 17.10 -9.44 16.35
N ALA A 187 16.23 -8.43 16.49
CA ALA A 187 15.75 -7.96 17.78
C ALA A 187 14.63 -8.85 18.34
N THR A 188 14.78 -9.23 19.61
CA THR A 188 13.78 -9.99 20.40
C THR A 188 12.88 -9.10 21.27
N GLY A 189 13.00 -7.78 21.15
CA GLY A 189 12.12 -6.82 21.82
C GLY A 189 10.71 -6.83 21.22
N SER A 190 9.72 -6.39 22.00
CA SER A 190 8.31 -6.43 21.61
C SER A 190 7.53 -5.41 22.45
N GLU A 191 6.60 -4.68 21.82
CA GLU A 191 5.82 -3.60 22.41
C GLU A 191 4.34 -3.76 21.98
N GLY A 192 3.43 -3.56 22.93
CA GLY A 192 2.00 -3.72 22.73
C GLY A 192 1.29 -4.47 23.85
N ASP A 193 0.00 -4.73 23.63
CA ASP A 193 -0.94 -5.19 24.64
C ASP A 193 -1.64 -6.52 24.34
N ASP A 194 -1.18 -7.25 23.31
CA ASP A 194 -1.62 -8.61 22.99
C ASP A 194 -0.75 -9.68 23.68
N ASP A 195 -1.16 -10.94 23.51
CA ASP A 195 -0.41 -12.14 23.96
C ASP A 195 0.63 -12.64 22.91
N ARG A 196 0.97 -11.87 21.86
CA ARG A 196 1.89 -12.26 20.76
C ARG A 196 3.06 -11.30 20.58
N ALA A 197 4.26 -11.83 20.31
CA ALA A 197 5.45 -11.04 20.00
C ALA A 197 5.26 -10.17 18.74
N GLY A 198 5.69 -8.92 18.81
CA GLY A 198 5.51 -7.92 17.75
C GLY A 198 5.76 -6.50 18.24
N ASP A 199 5.67 -5.53 17.35
CA ASP A 199 5.85 -4.10 17.64
C ASP A 199 4.59 -3.37 17.16
N LYS A 200 3.61 -3.27 18.06
CA LYS A 200 2.20 -3.07 17.70
C LYS A 200 1.88 -1.61 17.36
N GLY A 201 1.42 -1.38 16.14
CA GLY A 201 0.90 -0.09 15.69
C GLY A 201 -0.59 0.11 15.94
N GLN A 202 -1.02 1.37 16.06
CA GLN A 202 -2.44 1.75 16.00
C GLN A 202 -2.62 2.75 14.84
N PRO A 203 -3.26 2.35 13.72
CA PRO A 203 -3.35 3.18 12.50
C PRO A 203 -3.98 4.56 12.68
N ASP A 204 -4.91 4.70 13.63
CA ASP A 204 -5.62 5.95 13.96
C ASP A 204 -5.01 6.67 15.19
N GLY A 205 -3.80 6.27 15.59
CA GLY A 205 -3.17 6.71 16.83
C GLY A 205 -2.75 8.19 16.81
N ASP A 206 -3.24 8.96 17.78
CA ASP A 206 -2.82 10.34 18.01
C ASP A 206 -1.38 10.40 18.58
N PRO A 207 -0.40 11.04 17.90
CA PRO A 207 0.97 11.19 18.40
C PRO A 207 1.08 11.93 19.75
N TYR A 208 0.06 12.71 20.12
CA TYR A 208 -0.02 13.45 21.38
C TYR A 208 -0.81 12.71 22.47
N ALA A 209 -1.24 11.47 22.22
CA ALA A 209 -2.01 10.68 23.18
C ALA A 209 -1.21 10.34 24.45
N THR A 210 -1.76 10.70 25.61
CA THR A 210 -1.15 10.39 26.93
C THR A 210 -1.29 8.92 27.37
N SER A 211 -1.69 8.03 26.45
CA SER A 211 -2.02 6.62 26.65
C SER A 211 -1.89 5.88 25.31
N TYR A 212 -1.35 4.66 25.32
CA TYR A 212 -1.30 3.78 24.15
C TYR A 212 -2.71 3.32 23.70
N TYR A 213 -3.66 3.29 24.65
CA TYR A 213 -4.98 2.66 24.51
C TYR A 213 -6.06 3.61 23.96
N GLY A 214 -5.65 4.68 23.27
CA GLY A 214 -6.53 5.71 22.74
C GLY A 214 -7.14 6.64 23.79
N GLY A 215 -8.19 7.36 23.38
CA GLY A 215 -8.94 8.30 24.20
C GLY A 215 -9.86 7.64 25.25
N PRO A 216 -10.64 8.44 26.01
CA PRO A 216 -11.71 7.89 26.83
C PRO A 216 -12.75 7.18 25.95
N GLY A 217 -13.31 6.08 26.45
CA GLY A 217 -14.38 5.34 25.77
C GLY A 217 -15.68 6.14 25.65
N SER A 218 -16.72 5.55 25.07
CA SER A 218 -18.02 6.19 24.75
C SER A 218 -18.87 6.66 25.95
N GLY A 219 -18.32 6.68 27.17
CA GLY A 219 -18.93 7.32 28.34
C GLY A 219 -18.53 8.80 28.42
N SER A 220 -19.50 9.68 28.72
CA SER A 220 -19.25 11.11 29.00
C SER A 220 -18.58 11.30 30.38
N GLY A 221 -17.31 10.90 30.46
CA GLY A 221 -16.52 10.86 31.69
C GLY A 221 -15.22 11.63 31.56
N THR A 222 -15.08 12.71 32.35
CA THR A 222 -13.88 13.53 32.42
C THR A 222 -12.63 12.67 32.63
N GLY A 223 -11.61 12.88 31.78
CA GLY A 223 -10.56 11.90 31.49
C GLY A 223 -9.91 11.23 32.71
N GLY A 224 -10.13 9.91 32.84
CA GLY A 224 -9.55 9.09 33.90
C GLY A 224 -9.51 7.57 33.63
N TYR A 225 -10.08 7.10 32.53
CA TYR A 225 -10.12 5.68 32.15
C TYR A 225 -10.56 5.54 30.67
N GLY A 226 -10.26 4.40 30.05
CA GLY A 226 -10.71 4.08 28.69
C GLY A 226 -10.75 2.58 28.43
N LEU A 227 -11.83 2.14 27.78
CA LEU A 227 -12.06 0.77 27.34
C LEU A 227 -13.03 0.82 26.14
N ASN A 228 -12.60 0.38 24.96
CA ASN A 228 -13.34 0.62 23.72
C ASN A 228 -14.77 0.03 23.75
N GLY A 229 -15.77 0.83 23.38
CA GLY A 229 -17.18 0.43 23.36
C GLY A 229 -17.85 0.19 24.73
N ARG A 230 -17.12 0.28 25.86
CA ARG A 230 -17.66 0.02 27.21
C ARG A 230 -17.66 1.27 28.08
N SER A 231 -18.72 1.43 28.87
CA SER A 231 -18.88 2.48 29.88
C SER A 231 -18.57 1.96 31.29
N LEU A 232 -18.12 2.85 32.16
CA LEU A 232 -17.83 2.53 33.55
C LEU A 232 -19.12 2.58 34.39
N VAL A 233 -19.46 1.46 35.05
CA VAL A 233 -20.67 1.28 35.87
C VAL A 233 -20.38 1.49 37.36
N ASN A 234 -19.19 1.12 37.84
CA ASN A 234 -18.76 1.39 39.21
C ASN A 234 -17.30 1.88 39.26
N LYS A 235 -17.01 2.79 40.19
CA LYS A 235 -15.69 3.36 40.44
C LYS A 235 -15.38 3.31 41.93
N GLY A 236 -14.15 2.95 42.28
CA GLY A 236 -13.61 3.08 43.64
C GLY A 236 -12.34 3.94 43.65
N LYS A 237 -11.82 4.24 44.83
CA LYS A 237 -10.51 4.87 45.05
C LYS A 237 -9.88 4.27 46.30
N VAL A 238 -8.60 3.93 46.25
CA VAL A 238 -7.76 3.69 47.44
C VAL A 238 -6.86 4.92 47.59
N ALA A 239 -6.78 5.46 48.80
CA ALA A 239 -5.81 6.52 49.12
C ALA A 239 -4.40 5.94 49.19
N GLN A 240 -3.39 6.78 48.93
CA GLN A 240 -1.99 6.43 49.18
C GLN A 240 -1.62 6.72 50.65
N GLU A 241 -0.87 5.84 51.29
CA GLU A 241 -0.49 5.95 52.71
C GLU A 241 0.86 6.66 52.91
N CYS A 242 1.35 7.39 51.91
CA CYS A 242 2.63 8.11 51.96
C CYS A 242 2.52 9.53 51.40
N ASN A 243 3.49 10.36 51.78
CA ASN A 243 3.64 11.76 51.34
C ASN A 243 4.19 11.87 49.91
N GLN A 244 3.62 11.13 48.96
CA GLN A 244 3.88 11.29 47.53
C GLN A 244 2.62 11.62 46.73
N SER A 245 2.83 12.26 45.58
CA SER A 245 1.82 12.58 44.58
C SER A 245 2.29 12.15 43.18
N GLY A 246 1.36 12.06 42.24
CA GLY A 246 1.65 11.73 40.85
C GLY A 246 0.47 11.11 40.12
N ARG A 247 0.58 11.03 38.80
CA ARG A 247 -0.34 10.31 37.92
C ARG A 247 0.21 8.90 37.71
N VAL A 248 -0.56 7.88 38.08
CA VAL A 248 -0.26 6.47 37.75
C VAL A 248 -1.27 5.99 36.71
N VAL A 249 -0.76 5.49 35.59
CA VAL A 249 -1.56 4.80 34.58
C VAL A 249 -1.45 3.29 34.84
N VAL A 250 -2.60 2.63 34.85
CA VAL A 250 -2.75 1.20 35.09
C VAL A 250 -3.33 0.57 33.83
N ARG A 251 -2.59 -0.36 33.22
CA ARG A 251 -3.13 -1.24 32.19
C ARG A 251 -4.08 -2.24 32.86
N ILE A 252 -5.28 -2.39 32.32
CA ILE A 252 -6.28 -3.32 32.83
C ILE A 252 -6.71 -4.30 31.74
N THR A 253 -7.05 -5.52 32.16
CA THR A 253 -7.76 -6.48 31.33
C THR A 253 -9.10 -6.79 31.99
N VAL A 254 -10.17 -6.71 31.21
CA VAL A 254 -11.57 -6.82 31.67
C VAL A 254 -12.24 -8.01 31.00
N ASP A 255 -13.08 -8.73 31.73
CA ASP A 255 -13.88 -9.83 31.20
C ASP A 255 -15.20 -9.35 30.54
N ARG A 256 -15.92 -10.28 29.90
CA ARG A 256 -17.23 -9.97 29.28
C ARG A 256 -18.24 -9.36 30.27
N ASN A 257 -18.19 -9.78 31.53
CA ASN A 257 -19.05 -9.34 32.64
C ASN A 257 -18.66 -7.95 33.20
N GLY A 258 -17.64 -7.30 32.63
CA GLY A 258 -17.19 -5.97 32.99
C GLY A 258 -16.29 -5.92 34.23
N LYS A 259 -15.81 -7.07 34.74
CA LYS A 259 -14.92 -7.15 35.90
C LYS A 259 -13.46 -7.11 35.46
N VAL A 260 -12.62 -6.37 36.16
CA VAL A 260 -11.17 -6.40 35.98
C VAL A 260 -10.62 -7.76 36.44
N ILE A 261 -9.94 -8.45 35.54
CA ILE A 261 -9.26 -9.73 35.78
C ILE A 261 -7.74 -9.59 35.91
N SER A 262 -7.17 -8.51 35.37
CA SER A 262 -5.75 -8.14 35.54
C SER A 262 -5.62 -6.62 35.65
N ALA A 263 -4.71 -6.16 36.52
CA ALA A 263 -4.37 -4.74 36.68
C ALA A 263 -2.85 -4.60 36.91
N GLU A 264 -2.20 -3.84 36.04
CA GLU A 264 -0.75 -3.72 35.93
C GLU A 264 -0.36 -2.23 35.93
N PRO A 265 0.09 -1.67 37.06
CA PRO A 265 0.41 -0.25 37.19
C PRO A 265 1.76 0.10 36.54
N GLY A 266 2.06 1.40 36.45
CA GLY A 266 3.36 1.88 35.96
C GLY A 266 3.59 1.63 34.47
N VAL A 267 2.56 1.84 33.65
CA VAL A 267 2.68 1.83 32.18
C VAL A 267 2.88 3.26 31.63
N LYS A 268 3.20 3.37 30.33
CA LYS A 268 3.37 4.61 29.56
C LYS A 268 2.29 5.65 29.90
N GLY A 269 2.71 6.87 30.24
CA GLY A 269 1.84 7.94 30.75
C GLY A 269 1.79 8.07 32.29
N THR A 270 2.49 7.19 33.03
CA THR A 270 2.74 7.32 34.48
C THR A 270 3.85 8.34 34.76
N THR A 271 3.65 9.26 35.70
CA THR A 271 4.63 10.31 36.07
C THR A 271 5.44 9.98 37.33
N ASN A 272 4.98 9.05 38.16
CA ASN A 272 5.69 8.57 39.35
C ASN A 272 5.46 7.06 39.48
N ASN A 273 6.55 6.29 39.55
CA ASN A 273 6.54 4.82 39.60
C ASN A 273 6.91 4.26 41.00
N ASP A 274 6.82 5.07 42.06
CA ASP A 274 7.05 4.59 43.42
C ASP A 274 6.05 3.51 43.84
N PRO A 275 6.49 2.38 44.44
CA PRO A 275 5.61 1.30 44.90
C PRO A 275 4.43 1.74 45.77
N CYS A 276 4.57 2.81 46.57
CA CYS A 276 3.50 3.37 47.38
C CYS A 276 2.33 3.90 46.53
N LEU A 277 2.57 4.39 45.31
CA LEU A 277 1.51 4.83 44.41
C LEU A 277 1.02 3.69 43.50
N LEU A 278 1.91 2.77 43.11
CA LEU A 278 1.58 1.64 42.23
C LEU A 278 0.54 0.69 42.86
N GLU A 279 0.66 0.34 44.14
CA GLU A 279 -0.25 -0.63 44.77
C GLU A 279 -1.67 -0.09 45.07
N PRO A 280 -1.86 1.13 45.62
CA PRO A 280 -3.17 1.76 45.68
C PRO A 280 -3.78 1.96 44.30
N ALA A 281 -3.00 2.23 43.25
CA ALA A 281 -3.50 2.32 41.88
C ALA A 281 -4.00 0.96 41.36
N ARG A 282 -3.22 -0.12 41.58
CA ARG A 282 -3.62 -1.50 41.28
C ARG A 282 -4.93 -1.87 41.96
N LYS A 283 -5.05 -1.63 43.28
CA LYS A 283 -6.27 -1.87 44.07
C LYS A 283 -7.45 -1.02 43.59
N THR A 284 -7.20 0.25 43.26
CA THR A 284 -8.20 1.18 42.69
C THR A 284 -8.78 0.65 41.39
N ALA A 285 -7.93 0.16 40.49
CA ALA A 285 -8.35 -0.45 39.23
C ALA A 285 -9.21 -1.71 39.44
N PHE A 286 -8.85 -2.60 40.37
CA PHE A 286 -9.67 -3.79 40.68
C PHE A 286 -11.06 -3.48 41.28
N MET A 287 -11.28 -2.28 41.85
CA MET A 287 -12.61 -1.84 42.29
C MET A 287 -13.47 -1.25 41.16
N HIS A 288 -12.90 -0.97 39.98
CA HIS A 288 -13.67 -0.48 38.84
C HIS A 288 -14.44 -1.63 38.18
N LYS A 289 -15.65 -1.33 37.69
CA LYS A 289 -16.48 -2.28 36.93
C LYS A 289 -17.13 -1.58 35.74
N TRP A 290 -17.05 -2.21 34.57
CA TRP A 290 -17.68 -1.78 33.32
C TRP A 290 -19.04 -2.43 33.12
N ASN A 291 -19.77 -2.00 32.08
CA ASN A 291 -20.98 -2.69 31.66
C ASN A 291 -20.69 -4.12 31.17
N LEU A 292 -21.69 -4.98 31.32
CA LEU A 292 -21.77 -6.24 30.59
C LEU A 292 -21.88 -5.93 29.09
N ASP A 293 -21.13 -6.65 28.27
CA ASP A 293 -21.28 -6.70 26.82
C ASP A 293 -20.96 -8.13 26.37
N SER A 294 -21.93 -8.74 25.68
CA SER A 294 -21.90 -10.09 25.13
C SER A 294 -21.10 -10.21 23.83
N ASN A 295 -20.99 -9.11 23.08
CA ASN A 295 -20.46 -9.09 21.72
C ASN A 295 -18.94 -8.88 21.72
N ALA A 296 -18.43 -8.14 22.70
CA ALA A 296 -17.00 -7.93 22.90
C ALA A 296 -16.19 -9.24 23.14
N PRO A 297 -14.85 -9.20 22.98
CA PRO A 297 -13.96 -10.32 23.24
C PRO A 297 -14.02 -10.89 24.68
N SER A 298 -13.45 -12.08 24.88
CA SER A 298 -13.39 -12.77 26.17
C SER A 298 -12.50 -12.07 27.21
N LYS A 299 -11.39 -11.47 26.74
CA LYS A 299 -10.54 -10.51 27.45
C LYS A 299 -10.53 -9.21 26.65
N GLN A 300 -10.64 -8.06 27.31
CA GLN A 300 -10.48 -6.76 26.65
C GLN A 300 -9.50 -5.87 27.43
N THR A 301 -8.47 -5.37 26.74
CA THR A 301 -7.46 -4.48 27.36
C THR A 301 -7.90 -3.01 27.28
N GLY A 302 -7.55 -2.24 28.31
CA GLY A 302 -7.78 -0.80 28.41
C GLY A 302 -6.95 -0.19 29.54
N PHE A 303 -7.34 0.99 30.03
CA PHE A 303 -6.57 1.73 31.03
C PHE A 303 -7.42 2.45 32.09
N VAL A 304 -6.80 2.67 33.26
CA VAL A 304 -7.28 3.55 34.34
C VAL A 304 -6.16 4.50 34.73
N VAL A 305 -6.48 5.77 34.97
CA VAL A 305 -5.55 6.82 35.39
C VAL A 305 -5.90 7.25 36.80
N VAL A 306 -5.03 6.93 37.75
CA VAL A 306 -5.19 7.29 39.17
C VAL A 306 -4.28 8.48 39.47
N ASN A 307 -4.88 9.60 39.88
CA ASN A 307 -4.15 10.82 40.20
C ASN A 307 -4.07 11.00 41.73
N PHE A 308 -2.90 10.78 42.30
CA PHE A 308 -2.61 10.98 43.71
C PHE A 308 -2.18 12.42 43.99
N LYS A 309 -2.77 13.02 45.01
CA LYS A 309 -2.48 14.37 45.49
C LYS A 309 -2.22 14.32 46.99
N LEU A 310 -1.45 15.29 47.49
CA LEU A 310 -1.29 15.53 48.92
C LEU A 310 -2.35 16.54 49.35
N GLY A 311 -3.19 16.18 50.33
CA GLY A 311 -4.29 17.02 50.80
C GLY A 311 -5.71 16.49 50.52
N GLU A 312 -5.94 15.20 50.74
CA GLU A 312 -7.24 14.60 51.09
C GLU A 312 -7.04 13.71 52.33
#